data_AF-A0A931QJF5-F1
#
_entry.id   AF-A0A931QJF5-F1
#
_cell.length_a   1.000
_cell.length_b   1.000
_cell.length_c   1.000
_cell.angle_alpha   90.00
_cell.angle_beta   90.00
_cell.angle_gamma   90.00
#
_symmetry.space_group_name_H-M   'P 1'
#
loop_
_entity.id
_entity.type
_entity.pdbx_description
1 polymer ?
#
loop_
_entity_poly.entity_id
_entity_poly.type
_entity_poly.pdbx_seq_one_letter_code
_entity_poly.pdbx_strand_id
1 'polypeptide(L)'
;DYAILLLLLGIGGSGVLMKYVWEPDVDAVHHFVFGLNPGHPFAPAPLGDPLFLFHFTMVMTLMMVFPFSKLLHVGGIFFSPTRNQPDNPREVRHVTPWASR
;
A
#
# COMPACT_ATOMS: atom_id res chain seq x y z
N ASP A 1 -6.30 -14.77 0.92
CA ASP A 1 -4.90 -14.59 0.47
C ASP A 1 -4.78 -14.28 -1.02
N TYR A 2 -5.27 -15.14 -1.93
CA TYR A 2 -5.16 -14.89 -3.38
C TYR A 2 -5.84 -13.60 -3.86
N ALA A 3 -6.95 -13.19 -3.25
CA ALA A 3 -7.68 -11.98 -3.64
C ALA A 3 -6.80 -10.70 -3.58
N ILE A 4 -6.02 -10.53 -2.51
CA ILE A 4 -5.12 -9.37 -2.35
C ILE A 4 -3.97 -9.46 -3.35
N LEU A 5 -3.43 -10.65 -3.59
CA LEU A 5 -2.37 -10.84 -4.57
C LEU A 5 -2.86 -10.50 -5.99
N LEU A 6 -4.04 -10.98 -6.38
CA LEU A 6 -4.67 -10.66 -7.66
C LEU A 6 -4.97 -9.16 -7.78
N LEU A 7 -5.44 -8.53 -6.71
CA LEU A 7 -5.67 -7.08 -6.66
C LEU A 7 -4.37 -6.31 -6.89
N LEU A 8 -3.28 -6.67 -6.21
CA LEU A 8 -1.97 -6.04 -6.39
C LEU A 8 -1.40 -6.25 -7.79
N LEU A 9 -1.53 -7.47 -8.34
CA LEU A 9 -1.13 -7.77 -9.72
C LEU A 9 -1.93 -6.93 -10.72
N GLY A 10 -3.23 -6.80 -10.53
CA GLY A 10 -4.07 -5.98 -11.39
C GLY A 10 -3.80 -4.48 -11.27
N ILE A 11 -3.51 -3.95 -10.07
CA ILE A 11 -3.07 -2.56 -9.87
C ILE A 11 -1.75 -2.33 -10.60
N GLY A 12 -0.75 -3.20 -10.40
CA GLY A 12 0.54 -3.10 -11.07
C GLY A 12 0.41 -3.19 -12.59
N GLY A 13 -0.36 -4.18 -13.08
CA GLY A 13 -0.60 -4.39 -14.50
C GLY A 13 -1.33 -3.22 -15.16
N SER A 14 -2.41 -2.74 -14.57
CA SER A 14 -3.15 -1.57 -15.09
C SER A 14 -2.31 -0.29 -15.04
N GLY A 15 -1.46 -0.10 -14.03
CA GLY A 15 -0.52 1.02 -13.95
C GLY A 15 0.53 0.97 -15.06
N VAL A 16 1.10 -0.20 -15.34
CA VAL A 16 2.01 -0.41 -16.48
C VAL A 16 1.31 -0.14 -17.80
N LEU A 17 0.07 -0.62 -17.97
CA LEU A 17 -0.72 -0.35 -19.18
C LEU A 17 -0.97 1.15 -19.37
N MET A 18 -1.34 1.88 -18.32
CA MET A 18 -1.53 3.33 -18.41
C MET A 18 -0.24 4.06 -18.78
N LYS A 19 0.92 3.57 -18.33
CA LYS A 19 2.20 4.21 -18.62
C LYS A 19 2.70 3.96 -20.05
N TYR A 20 2.45 2.78 -20.61
CA TYR A 20 3.14 2.35 -21.83
C TYR A 20 2.22 2.03 -23.01
N VAL A 21 0.91 1.86 -22.77
CA VAL A 21 -0.03 1.41 -23.80
C VAL A 21 -1.16 2.41 -24.01
N TRP A 22 -1.77 2.91 -22.93
CA TRP A 22 -2.90 3.82 -22.99
C TRP A 22 -2.73 4.92 -21.95
N GLU A 23 -2.03 5.98 -22.33
CA GLU A 23 -1.80 7.15 -21.49
C GLU A 23 -3.12 7.89 -21.22
N PRO A 24 -3.51 8.10 -19.94
CA PRO A 24 -4.68 8.90 -19.59
C PRO A 24 -4.38 10.40 -19.71
N ASP A 25 -5.41 11.24 -19.67
CA ASP A 25 -5.22 12.69 -19.50
C ASP A 25 -4.65 12.97 -18.09
N VAL A 26 -3.33 13.14 -18.02
CA VAL A 26 -2.60 13.31 -16.75
C VAL A 26 -3.02 14.58 -16.02
N ASP A 27 -3.35 15.66 -16.74
CA ASP A 27 -3.80 16.91 -16.14
C ASP A 27 -5.18 16.74 -15.49
N ALA A 28 -6.12 16.12 -16.20
CA ALA A 28 -7.45 15.82 -15.66
C ALA A 28 -7.37 14.88 -14.44
N VAL A 29 -6.55 13.83 -14.52
CA VAL A 29 -6.30 12.91 -13.39
C VAL A 29 -5.69 13.65 -12.21
N HIS A 30 -4.70 14.51 -12.42
CA HIS A 30 -4.06 15.28 -11.36
C HIS A 30 -5.06 16.20 -10.66
N HIS A 31 -5.84 16.98 -11.40
CA HIS A 31 -6.86 17.86 -10.83
C HIS A 31 -7.91 17.09 -10.03
N PHE A 32 -8.38 15.94 -10.55
CA PHE A 32 -9.31 15.06 -9.85
C PHE A 32 -8.73 14.56 -8.53
N VAL A 33 -7.55 13.93 -8.56
CA VAL A 33 -6.92 13.32 -7.37
C VAL A 33 -6.56 14.39 -6.33
N PHE A 34 -6.01 15.53 -6.76
CA PHE A 34 -5.66 16.63 -5.88
C PHE A 34 -6.91 17.26 -5.23
N GLY A 35 -8.02 17.35 -5.97
CA GLY A 35 -9.31 17.83 -5.48
C GLY A 35 -9.99 16.92 -4.45
N LEU A 36 -9.48 15.70 -4.20
CA LEU A 36 -9.97 14.83 -3.12
C LEU A 36 -9.47 15.29 -1.74
N ASN A 37 -8.41 16.11 -1.69
CA ASN A 37 -7.86 16.59 -0.42
C ASN A 37 -8.78 17.66 0.21
N PRO A 38 -8.99 17.62 1.54
CA PRO A 38 -9.75 18.66 2.23
C PRO A 38 -9.17 20.06 1.97
N GLY A 39 -10.03 21.00 1.61
CA GLY A 39 -9.64 22.39 1.33
C GLY A 39 -9.23 22.68 -0.12
N HIS A 40 -9.38 21.73 -1.04
CA HIS A 40 -9.19 21.95 -2.47
C HIS A 40 -10.52 21.90 -3.24
N PRO A 41 -10.67 22.66 -4.34
CA PRO A 41 -11.86 22.60 -5.17
C PRO A 41 -12.00 21.20 -5.77
N PHE A 42 -13.17 20.61 -5.63
CA PHE A 42 -13.47 19.32 -6.22
C PHE A 42 -13.48 19.42 -7.75
N ALA A 43 -12.75 18.53 -8.41
CA ALA A 43 -12.82 18.33 -9.85
C ALA A 43 -13.55 17.03 -10.17
N PRO A 44 -14.32 16.96 -11.28
CA PRO A 44 -14.98 15.72 -11.68
C PRO A 44 -13.97 14.65 -12.09
N ALA A 45 -14.32 13.38 -11.89
CA ALA A 45 -13.51 12.27 -12.37
C ALA A 45 -13.45 12.27 -13.92
N PRO A 46 -12.30 11.91 -14.52
CA PRO A 46 -12.16 11.81 -15.98
C PRO A 46 -12.88 10.56 -16.50
N LEU A 47 -14.20 10.68 -16.70
CA LEU A 47 -15.05 9.56 -17.13
C LEU A 47 -14.71 9.03 -18.53
N GLY A 48 -13.97 9.81 -19.33
CA GLY A 48 -13.47 9.41 -20.65
C GLY A 48 -12.30 8.42 -20.60
N ASP A 49 -11.70 8.18 -19.43
CA ASP A 49 -10.52 7.32 -19.26
C ASP A 49 -10.87 6.01 -18.54
N PRO A 50 -11.40 4.99 -19.24
CA PRO A 50 -11.87 3.76 -18.61
C PRO A 50 -10.76 2.97 -17.92
N LEU A 51 -9.54 2.99 -18.47
CA LEU A 51 -8.39 2.31 -17.85
C LEU A 51 -7.97 2.98 -16.53
N PHE A 52 -8.04 4.31 -16.47
CA PHE A 52 -7.84 5.06 -15.22
C PHE A 52 -8.91 4.70 -14.20
N LEU A 53 -10.19 4.71 -14.56
CA LEU A 53 -11.27 4.35 -13.64
C LEU A 53 -11.10 2.92 -13.11
N PHE A 54 -10.73 1.98 -13.98
CA PHE A 54 -10.44 0.61 -13.58
C PHE A 54 -9.26 0.54 -12.59
N HIS A 55 -8.15 1.21 -12.88
CA HIS A 55 -7.00 1.27 -11.97
C HIS A 55 -7.37 1.91 -10.62
N PHE A 56 -8.00 3.09 -10.66
CA PHE A 56 -8.40 3.87 -9.49
C PHE A 56 -9.35 3.09 -8.58
N THR A 57 -10.34 2.39 -9.14
CA THR A 57 -11.27 1.56 -8.36
C THR A 57 -10.56 0.39 -7.66
N MET A 58 -9.59 -0.25 -8.32
CA MET A 58 -8.76 -1.28 -7.68
C MET A 58 -7.93 -0.71 -6.52
N VAL A 59 -7.31 0.46 -6.72
CA VAL A 59 -6.55 1.15 -5.66
C VAL A 59 -7.46 1.54 -4.48
N MET A 60 -8.64 2.09 -4.74
CA MET A 60 -9.60 2.44 -3.68
C MET A 60 -10.10 1.19 -2.93
N THR A 61 -10.34 0.09 -3.64
CA THR A 61 -10.66 -1.21 -3.03
C THR A 61 -9.52 -1.68 -2.12
N LEU A 62 -8.27 -1.54 -2.56
CA LEU A 62 -7.10 -1.86 -1.75
C LEU A 62 -7.07 -1.00 -0.49
N MET A 63 -7.24 0.33 -0.61
CA MET A 63 -7.24 1.24 0.54
C MET A 63 -8.34 0.89 1.57
N MET A 64 -9.54 0.54 1.11
CA MET A 64 -10.65 0.15 1.98
C MET A 64 -10.38 -1.15 2.75
N VAL A 65 -9.76 -2.15 2.11
CA VAL A 65 -9.48 -3.45 2.72
C VAL A 65 -8.16 -3.45 3.50
N PHE A 66 -7.23 -2.56 3.17
CA PHE A 66 -5.88 -2.45 3.75
C PHE A 66 -5.84 -2.59 5.28
N PRO A 67 -6.64 -1.82 6.08
CA PRO A 67 -6.56 -1.87 7.54
C PRO A 67 -6.98 -3.20 8.16
N PHE A 68 -7.72 -4.04 7.43
CA PHE A 68 -8.21 -5.34 7.89
C PHE A 68 -7.46 -6.50 7.24
N SER A 69 -6.36 -6.22 6.54
CA SER A 69 -5.65 -7.18 5.72
C SER A 69 -4.29 -7.58 6.28
N LYS A 70 -3.70 -8.63 5.70
CA LYS A 70 -2.32 -9.05 5.99
C LYS A 70 -1.27 -7.99 5.60
N LEU A 71 -1.65 -6.98 4.81
CA LEU A 71 -0.74 -5.89 4.41
C LEU A 71 -0.49 -4.88 5.53
N LEU A 72 -1.31 -4.85 6.58
CA LEU A 72 -1.11 -3.98 7.75
C LEU A 72 0.24 -4.23 8.44
N HIS A 73 0.86 -5.41 8.22
CA HIS A 73 2.16 -5.77 8.78
C HIS A 73 3.28 -4.76 8.48
N VAL A 74 3.19 -3.99 7.40
CA VAL A 74 4.24 -3.03 6.99
C VAL A 74 4.62 -2.07 8.13
N GLY A 75 3.66 -1.61 8.94
CA GLY A 75 3.94 -0.77 10.11
C GLY A 75 4.75 -1.47 11.21
N GLY A 76 4.63 -2.79 11.31
CA GLY A 76 5.34 -3.61 12.29
C GLY A 76 6.86 -3.56 12.17
N ILE A 77 7.40 -3.12 11.02
CA ILE A 77 8.84 -2.96 10.85
C ILE A 77 9.40 -1.91 11.84
N PHE A 78 8.66 -0.85 12.15
CA PHE A 78 9.08 0.20 13.09
C PHE A 78 9.06 -0.26 14.55
N PHE A 79 8.27 -1.30 14.85
CA PHE A 79 8.13 -1.89 16.17
C PHE A 79 8.89 -3.22 16.30
N SER A 80 9.76 -3.53 15.34
CA SER A 80 10.52 -4.78 15.33
C SER A 80 11.54 -4.79 16.47
N PRO A 81 11.45 -5.73 17.43
CA PRO A 81 12.37 -5.80 18.56
C PRO A 81 13.83 -5.93 18.11
N THR A 82 14.07 -6.63 17.01
CA THR A 82 15.41 -6.87 16.45
C THR A 82 16.10 -5.61 15.93
N ARG A 83 15.40 -4.47 15.78
CA ARG A 83 16.03 -3.19 15.42
C ARG A 83 16.75 -2.50 16.58
N ASN A 84 16.26 -2.72 17.80
CA ASN A 84 16.81 -2.10 19.01
C ASN A 84 17.43 -3.12 19.96
N GLN A 85 17.54 -4.39 19.54
CA GLN A 85 18.10 -5.46 20.35
C GLN A 85 19.64 -5.41 20.30
N PRO A 86 20.33 -5.22 21.45
CA PRO A 86 21.78 -5.29 21.51
C PRO A 86 22.26 -6.70 21.14
N ASP A 87 23.22 -6.79 20.21
CA ASP A 87 23.86 -8.06 19.85
C ASP A 87 25.02 -8.36 20.81
N ASN A 88 24.69 -8.64 22.07
CA ASN A 88 25.66 -9.00 23.10
C ASN A 88 25.47 -10.41 23.71
N PRO A 89 24.97 -11.43 22.99
CA PRO A 89 24.69 -12.76 23.58
C PRO A 89 25.95 -13.46 24.12
N ARG A 90 27.14 -13.02 23.70
CA ARG A 90 28.43 -13.51 24.20
C ARG A 90 28.89 -12.81 25.47
N GLU A 91 28.41 -11.59 25.74
CA GLU A 91 28.77 -10.79 26.90
C GLU A 91 27.74 -10.93 28.02
N VAL A 92 26.45 -10.99 27.66
CA VAL A 92 25.33 -11.14 28.58
C VAL A 92 24.53 -12.38 28.18
N ARG A 93 24.70 -13.46 28.94
CA ARG A 93 23.91 -14.68 28.76
C ARG A 93 22.48 -14.45 29.26
N HIS A 94 21.52 -14.31 28.35
CA HIS A 94 20.11 -14.36 28.70
C HIS A 94 19.68 -15.80 29.01
N VAL A 95 19.30 -16.08 30.25
CA VAL A 95 18.74 -17.37 30.68
C VAL A 95 17.24 -17.20 30.87
N THR A 96 16.44 -18.00 30.17
CA THR A 96 14.98 -18.01 30.30
C THR A 96 14.55 -18.77 31.56
N PRO A 97 13.37 -18.49 32.16
CA PRO A 97 12.90 -19.17 33.38
C PRO A 97 12.77 -20.70 33.29
N TRP A 98 12.67 -21.24 32.08
CA TRP A 98 12.62 -22.69 31.85
C TRP A 98 14.01 -23.33 31.68
N ALA A 99 15.03 -22.53 31.39
CA ALA A 99 16.43 -22.96 31.32
C ALA A 99 17.21 -22.69 32.63
N SER A 100 16.52 -22.16 33.65
CA SER A 100 17.08 -21.90 34.99
C SER A 100 16.87 -23.05 35.98
N ARG A 101 16.32 -24.18 35.53
CA ARG A 101 16.28 -25.46 36.24
C ARG A 101 17.22 -26.44 35.57
#